data_AF-A0A838P4U6-F1
#
_entry.id   AF-A0A838P4U6-F1
#
_cell.length_a   1.000
_cell.length_b   1.000
_cell.length_c   1.000
_cell.angle_alpha   90.00
_cell.angle_beta   90.00
_cell.angle_gamma   90.00
#
_symmetry.space_group_name_H-M   'P 1'
#
loop_
_entity.id
_entity.type
_entity.pdbx_description
1 polymer ?
#
loop_
_entity_poly.entity_id
_entity_poly.type
_entity_poly.pdbx_seq_one_letter_code
_entity_poly.pdbx_strand_id
1 'polypeptide(L)'
;MTASGTDVGGEIAARLAAQELELERLRAELAAWRARAAELPIRKDAEFSTVSGRTVEPVYTPLDLPADLASSLGMPGHYPYTRGIHPTMYRGRLWTMRQFAGFGTADDTNARYKFLLERGQTGLSV
;
A
#
# COMPACT_ATOMS: atom_id res chain seq x y z
N MET A 1 -3.03 10.88 -52.46
CA MET A 1 -2.11 10.34 -51.44
C MET A 1 -2.93 10.16 -50.17
N THR A 2 -3.70 9.08 -50.11
CA THR A 2 -4.77 8.85 -49.12
C THR A 2 -4.32 7.92 -48.01
N ALA A 3 -4.63 8.35 -46.78
CA ALA A 3 -5.00 7.57 -45.61
C ALA A 3 -4.02 6.50 -45.09
N SER A 4 -3.26 6.88 -44.06
CA SER A 4 -2.77 5.97 -43.03
C SER A 4 -3.55 6.27 -41.75
N GLY A 5 -4.81 5.88 -41.71
CA GLY A 5 -5.56 5.78 -40.47
C GLY A 5 -5.15 4.48 -39.77
N THR A 6 -4.46 4.59 -38.65
CA THR A 6 -4.11 3.42 -37.81
C THR A 6 -5.39 2.73 -37.35
N ASP A 7 -5.48 1.42 -37.53
CA ASP A 7 -6.57 0.58 -37.00
C ASP A 7 -6.41 0.42 -35.47
N VAL A 8 -6.77 1.47 -34.75
CA VAL A 8 -6.74 1.52 -33.28
C VAL A 8 -7.68 0.48 -32.67
N GLY A 9 -8.76 0.11 -33.37
CA GLY A 9 -9.74 -0.88 -32.91
C GLY A 9 -9.16 -2.29 -32.86
N GLY A 10 -8.49 -2.72 -33.94
CA GLY A 10 -7.80 -4.00 -33.99
C GLY A 10 -6.68 -4.12 -32.95
N GLU A 11 -5.90 -3.05 -32.74
CA GLU A 11 -4.83 -3.01 -31.74
C GLU A 11 -5.36 -3.14 -30.31
N ILE A 12 -6.46 -2.45 -29.97
CA ILE A 12 -7.10 -2.55 -28.66
C ILE A 12 -7.63 -3.97 -28.41
N ALA A 13 -8.32 -4.56 -29.39
CA ALA A 13 -8.86 -5.91 -29.27
C ALA A 13 -7.76 -6.95 -29.06
N ALA A 14 -6.65 -6.86 -29.80
CA ALA A 14 -5.49 -7.73 -29.63
C ALA A 14 -4.88 -7.60 -28.22
N ARG A 15 -4.77 -6.37 -27.70
CA ARG A 15 -4.24 -6.12 -26.36
C ARG A 15 -5.14 -6.68 -25.26
N LEU A 16 -6.47 -6.55 -25.40
CA LEU A 16 -7.42 -7.12 -24.44
C LEU A 16 -7.35 -8.65 -24.44
N ALA A 17 -7.34 -9.28 -25.62
CA ALA A 17 -7.20 -10.73 -25.73
C ALA A 17 -5.88 -11.23 -25.10
N ALA A 18 -4.78 -10.50 -25.28
CA ALA A 18 -3.51 -10.82 -24.64
C ALA A 18 -3.57 -10.70 -23.11
N GLN A 19 -4.26 -9.68 -22.59
CA GLN A 19 -4.47 -9.50 -21.15
C GLN A 19 -5.33 -10.63 -20.55
N GLU A 20 -6.39 -11.04 -21.24
CA GLU A 20 -7.24 -12.15 -20.81
C GLU A 20 -6.45 -13.46 -20.76
N LEU A 21 -5.65 -13.75 -21.79
CA LEU A 21 -4.76 -14.92 -21.82
C LEU A 21 -3.76 -14.93 -20.66
N GLU A 22 -3.18 -13.78 -20.33
CA GLU A 22 -2.25 -13.66 -19.21
C GLU A 22 -2.95 -13.87 -17.87
N LEU A 23 -4.16 -13.35 -17.70
CA LEU A 23 -4.96 -13.57 -16.48
C LEU A 23 -5.34 -15.04 -16.32
N GLU A 24 -5.73 -15.73 -17.39
CA GLU A 24 -6.05 -17.16 -17.35
C GLU A 24 -4.81 -18.00 -17.03
N ARG A 25 -3.65 -17.66 -17.60
CA ARG A 25 -2.38 -18.29 -17.23
C ARG A 25 -2.09 -18.13 -15.74
N LEU A 26 -2.22 -16.90 -15.21
CA LEU A 26 -1.98 -16.61 -13.81
C LEU A 26 -2.95 -17.38 -12.90
N ARG A 27 -4.22 -17.50 -13.28
CA ARG A 27 -5.22 -18.32 -12.55
C ARG A 27 -4.80 -19.78 -12.49
N ALA A 28 -4.37 -20.35 -13.62
CA ALA A 28 -3.93 -21.74 -13.69
C ALA A 28 -2.67 -21.98 -12.85
N GLU A 29 -1.70 -21.07 -12.92
CA GLU A 29 -0.47 -21.14 -12.13
C GLU A 29 -0.77 -21.06 -10.62
N LEU A 30 -1.60 -20.10 -10.20
CA LEU A 30 -1.99 -19.95 -8.81
C LEU A 30 -2.77 -21.18 -8.31
N ALA A 31 -3.65 -21.76 -9.12
CA ALA A 31 -4.38 -22.97 -8.77
C ALA A 31 -3.45 -24.18 -8.59
N ALA A 32 -2.51 -24.39 -9.51
CA ALA A 32 -1.52 -25.46 -9.42
C ALA A 32 -0.62 -25.28 -8.18
N TRP A 33 -0.19 -24.04 -7.91
CA TRP A 33 0.58 -23.71 -6.72
C TRP A 33 -0.21 -23.98 -5.43
N ARG A 34 -1.48 -23.54 -5.35
CA ARG A 34 -2.34 -23.77 -4.17
C ARG A 34 -2.56 -25.25 -3.90
N ALA A 35 -2.77 -26.06 -4.94
CA ALA A 35 -2.92 -27.50 -4.81
C ALA A 35 -1.66 -28.14 -4.19
N ARG A 36 -0.47 -27.76 -4.69
CA ARG A 36 0.79 -28.24 -4.14
C ARG A 36 1.06 -27.74 -2.72
N ALA A 37 0.74 -26.48 -2.43
CA ALA A 37 0.92 -25.91 -1.10
C ALA A 37 0.07 -26.62 -0.03
N ALA A 38 -1.14 -27.06 -0.39
CA ALA A 38 -2.05 -27.78 0.51
C ALA A 38 -1.53 -29.16 0.94
N GLU A 39 -0.64 -29.77 0.16
CA GLU A 39 -0.03 -31.08 0.48
C GLU A 39 1.19 -30.95 1.42
N LEU A 40 1.75 -29.75 1.54
CA LEU A 40 2.95 -29.51 2.34
C LEU A 40 2.60 -29.26 3.81
N PRO A 41 3.44 -29.70 4.75
CA PRO A 41 3.20 -29.48 6.16
C PRO A 41 3.28 -27.98 6.50
N ILE A 42 2.22 -27.47 7.13
CA ILE A 42 2.20 -26.12 7.72
C ILE A 42 2.51 -26.24 9.21
N ARG A 43 3.37 -25.34 9.71
CA ARG A 43 3.71 -25.28 11.14
C ARG A 43 2.45 -25.02 11.97
N LYS A 44 2.28 -25.74 13.09
CA LYS A 44 1.07 -25.68 13.94
C LYS A 44 1.20 -24.70 15.11
N ASP A 45 2.40 -24.18 15.32
CA ASP A 45 2.78 -23.30 16.42
C ASP A 45 2.74 -21.81 16.04
N ALA A 46 2.13 -21.47 14.90
CA ALA A 46 1.94 -20.10 14.45
C ALA A 46 0.51 -19.88 13.98
N GLU A 47 -0.01 -18.70 14.29
CA GLU A 47 -1.26 -18.20 13.73
C GLU A 47 -0.93 -17.30 12.53
N PHE A 48 -1.57 -17.56 11.38
CA PHE A 48 -1.40 -16.78 10.16
C PHE A 48 -2.50 -15.72 10.05
N SER A 49 -2.64 -14.92 11.11
CA SER A 49 -3.56 -13.79 11.17
C SER A 49 -2.85 -12.52 11.60
N THR A 50 -3.43 -11.37 11.25
CA THR A 50 -3.02 -10.08 11.81
C THR A 50 -3.46 -9.99 13.27
N VAL A 51 -2.86 -9.07 14.02
CA VAL A 51 -3.29 -8.74 15.40
C VAL A 51 -4.75 -8.28 15.51
N SER A 52 -5.39 -7.93 14.39
CA SER A 52 -6.80 -7.57 14.29
C SER A 52 -7.71 -8.73 13.88
N GLY A 53 -7.18 -9.97 13.81
CA GLY A 53 -7.95 -11.18 13.50
C GLY A 53 -8.22 -11.41 12.02
N ARG A 54 -7.50 -10.75 11.11
CA ARG A 54 -7.64 -11.01 9.66
C ARG A 54 -6.70 -12.12 9.25
N THR A 55 -7.23 -13.16 8.61
CA THR A 55 -6.41 -14.22 8.00
C THR A 55 -5.52 -13.64 6.90
N VAL A 56 -4.26 -14.06 6.89
CA VAL A 56 -3.27 -13.67 5.89
C VAL A 56 -3.07 -14.85 4.95
N GLU A 57 -3.41 -14.64 3.67
CA GLU A 57 -3.17 -15.64 2.64
C GLU A 57 -1.66 -15.81 2.42
N PRO A 58 -1.19 -17.02 2.09
CA PRO A 58 0.24 -17.29 1.93
C PRO A 58 0.86 -16.59 0.72
N VAL A 59 0.04 -16.19 -0.26
CA VAL A 59 0.44 -15.39 -1.42
C VAL A 59 -0.71 -14.50 -1.87
N TYR A 60 -0.39 -13.27 -2.26
CA TYR A 60 -1.31 -12.35 -2.92
C TYR A 60 -0.79 -12.05 -4.33
N THR A 61 -1.70 -12.01 -5.28
CA THR A 61 -1.44 -11.86 -6.72
C THR A 61 -2.29 -10.72 -7.29
N PRO A 62 -2.07 -10.32 -8.56
CA PRO A 62 -2.98 -9.41 -9.25
C PRO A 62 -4.46 -9.86 -9.26
N LEU A 63 -4.75 -11.15 -9.07
CA LEU A 63 -6.12 -11.67 -8.99
C LEU A 63 -6.82 -11.33 -7.67
N ASP A 64 -6.05 -10.97 -6.63
CA ASP A 64 -6.55 -10.63 -5.30
C ASP A 64 -6.78 -9.11 -5.14
N LEU A 65 -6.51 -8.33 -6.19
CA LEU A 65 -6.77 -6.90 -6.20
C LEU A 65 -8.28 -6.63 -6.25
N PRO A 66 -8.79 -5.65 -5.48
CA PRO A 66 -10.20 -5.29 -5.51
C PRO A 66 -10.61 -4.74 -6.87
N ALA A 67 -11.84 -5.04 -7.31
CA ALA A 67 -12.34 -4.61 -8.63
C ALA A 67 -12.40 -3.07 -8.78
N ASP A 68 -12.58 -2.36 -7.66
CA ASP A 68 -12.65 -0.90 -7.60
C ASP A 68 -11.30 -0.24 -7.31
N LEU A 69 -10.18 -0.98 -7.42
CA LEU A 69 -8.83 -0.50 -7.06
C LEU A 69 -8.50 0.87 -7.66
N ALA A 70 -8.83 1.08 -8.93
CA ALA A 70 -8.54 2.34 -9.61
C ALA A 70 -9.23 3.54 -8.93
N SER A 71 -10.51 3.38 -8.56
CA SER A 71 -11.28 4.40 -7.85
C SER A 71 -10.94 4.50 -6.37
N SER A 72 -10.58 3.38 -5.72
CA SER A 72 -10.29 3.34 -4.29
C SER A 72 -8.87 3.76 -3.93
N LEU A 73 -7.91 3.70 -4.87
CA LEU A 73 -6.55 4.21 -4.65
C LEU A 73 -6.43 5.72 -4.89
N GLY A 74 -6.97 6.22 -6.01
CA GLY A 74 -6.81 7.61 -6.45
C GLY A 74 -5.35 8.07 -6.61
N MET A 75 -5.15 9.39 -6.62
CA MET A 75 -3.84 10.05 -6.60
C MET A 75 -3.59 10.75 -5.26
N PRO A 76 -2.33 10.88 -4.79
CA PRO A 76 -2.06 11.61 -3.54
C PRO A 76 -2.58 13.05 -3.64
N GLY A 77 -3.19 13.55 -2.56
CA GLY A 77 -3.83 14.87 -2.54
C GLY A 77 -5.21 14.94 -3.20
N HIS A 78 -5.76 13.83 -3.69
CA HIS A 78 -7.12 13.75 -4.22
C HIS A 78 -7.92 12.67 -3.50
N TYR A 79 -9.23 12.90 -3.34
CA TYR A 79 -10.15 11.88 -2.81
C TYR A 79 -10.00 10.58 -3.61
N PRO A 80 -9.98 9.38 -2.96
CA PRO A 80 -10.25 9.10 -1.54
C PRO A 80 -9.04 9.24 -0.59
N TYR A 81 -7.96 9.88 -1.02
CA TYR A 81 -6.75 10.14 -0.22
C TYR A 81 -6.04 8.88 0.30
N THR A 82 -6.32 7.71 -0.28
CA THR A 82 -5.68 6.44 0.10
C THR A 82 -4.16 6.48 -0.04
N ARG A 83 -3.64 7.26 -1.00
CA ARG A 83 -2.20 7.50 -1.19
C ARG A 83 -1.63 8.68 -0.39
N GLY A 84 -2.46 9.33 0.44
CA GLY A 84 -2.10 10.47 1.27
C GLY A 84 -2.87 11.74 0.93
N ILE A 85 -2.98 12.64 1.91
CA ILE A 85 -3.75 13.89 1.82
C ILE A 85 -3.04 15.03 1.09
N HIS A 86 -1.74 14.91 0.83
CA HIS A 86 -0.93 15.94 0.16
C HIS A 86 -0.32 15.40 -1.14
N PRO A 87 -0.34 16.15 -2.26
CA PRO A 87 0.24 15.69 -3.53
C PRO A 87 1.73 15.35 -3.46
N THR A 88 2.50 16.10 -2.66
CA THR A 88 3.96 15.94 -2.55
C THR A 88 4.40 15.12 -1.34
N MET A 89 3.49 14.84 -0.39
CA MET A 89 3.77 14.16 0.87
C MET A 89 5.11 14.60 1.49
N TYR A 90 5.95 13.64 1.87
CA TYR A 90 7.22 13.88 2.55
C TYR A 90 8.35 14.39 1.65
N ARG A 91 8.11 14.52 0.33
CA ARG A 91 9.03 15.23 -0.57
C ARG A 91 8.89 16.75 -0.42
N GLY A 92 7.71 17.24 -0.01
CA GLY A 92 7.47 18.65 0.28
C GLY A 92 7.78 19.01 1.72
N ARG A 93 7.22 18.26 2.67
CA ARG A 93 7.45 18.47 4.11
C ARG A 93 7.43 17.12 4.83
N LEU A 94 8.47 16.84 5.62
CA LEU A 94 8.50 15.66 6.48
C LEU A 94 7.36 15.68 7.51
N TRP A 95 7.03 14.52 8.06
CA TRP A 95 6.12 14.45 9.20
C TRP A 95 6.69 15.24 10.39
N THR A 96 5.81 15.71 11.27
CA THR A 96 6.26 16.38 12.50
C THR A 96 6.83 15.33 13.45
N MET A 97 8.11 15.45 13.77
CA MET A 97 8.71 14.66 14.85
C MET A 97 8.20 15.23 16.16
N ARG A 98 7.38 14.46 16.88
CA ARG A 98 6.65 14.91 18.07
C ARG A 98 6.74 13.85 19.16
N GLN A 99 7.79 13.95 19.98
CA GLN A 99 7.94 13.08 21.15
C GLN A 99 6.99 13.55 22.25
N PHE A 100 6.31 12.59 22.88
CA PHE A 100 5.63 12.84 24.15
C PHE A 100 6.68 13.14 25.22
N ALA A 101 6.54 14.30 25.87
CA ALA A 101 7.41 14.71 26.96
C ALA A 101 6.62 15.53 27.98
N GLY A 102 6.68 15.10 29.23
CA GLY A 102 6.04 15.74 30.36
C GLY A 102 6.28 14.91 31.61
N PHE A 103 6.96 15.48 32.59
CA PHE A 103 7.17 14.87 33.91
C PHE A 103 7.56 15.95 34.92
N GLY A 104 7.28 15.72 36.20
CA GLY A 104 7.64 16.64 37.27
C GLY A 104 6.90 17.97 37.17
N THR A 105 7.63 19.07 37.32
CA THR A 105 7.09 20.43 37.27
C THR A 105 7.04 20.98 35.84
N ALA A 106 6.38 22.13 35.68
CA ALA A 106 6.38 22.86 34.42
C ALA A 106 7.81 23.24 33.96
N ASP A 107 8.70 23.57 34.90
CA ASP A 107 10.08 23.93 34.60
C ASP A 107 10.89 22.72 34.12
N ASP A 108 10.71 21.55 34.74
CA ASP A 108 11.36 20.29 34.32
C ASP A 108 10.95 19.91 32.90
N THR A 109 9.65 20.03 32.61
CA THR A 109 9.08 19.74 31.30
C THR A 109 9.55 20.75 30.24
N ASN A 110 9.63 22.05 30.58
CA ASN A 110 10.17 23.09 29.70
C ASN A 110 11.65 22.87 29.38
N ALA A 111 12.46 22.48 30.37
CA ALA A 111 13.86 22.11 30.15
C ALA A 111 13.98 20.93 29.19
N ARG A 112 13.11 19.93 29.32
CA ARG A 112 13.04 18.79 28.40
C ARG A 112 12.63 19.21 26.97
N TYR A 113 11.67 20.12 26.82
CA TYR A 113 11.28 20.63 25.50
C TYR A 113 12.42 21.31 24.77
N LYS A 114 13.16 22.20 25.46
CA LYS A 114 14.33 22.86 24.88
C LYS A 114 15.39 21.86 24.43
N PHE A 115 15.71 20.88 25.28
CA PHE A 115 16.62 19.79 24.93
C PHE A 115 16.18 19.04 23.68
N LEU A 116 14.88 18.73 23.54
CA LEU A 116 14.37 17.99 22.39
C LEU A 116 14.36 18.82 21.10
N LEU A 117 14.03 20.12 21.19
CA LEU A 117 14.09 21.04 20.06
C LEU A 117 15.52 21.18 19.52
N GLU A 118 16.51 21.29 20.41
CA GLU A 118 17.95 21.30 20.05
C GLU A 118 18.39 20.01 19.35
N ARG A 119 17.67 18.89 19.59
CA ARG A 119 17.95 17.58 18.97
C ARG A 119 17.09 17.29 17.74
N GLY A 120 16.39 18.28 17.20
CA GLY A 120 15.68 18.17 15.93
C GLY A 120 14.20 17.79 16.06
N GLN A 121 13.62 17.82 17.26
CA GLN A 121 12.16 17.76 17.41
C GLN A 121 11.50 18.97 16.74
N THR A 122 10.42 18.74 15.99
CA THR A 122 9.74 19.80 15.20
C THR A 122 8.33 20.13 15.69
N GLY A 123 7.85 19.43 16.73
CA GLY A 123 6.62 19.80 17.43
C GLY A 123 6.61 19.26 18.86
N LEU A 124 6.04 20.01 19.80
CA LEU A 124 5.93 19.61 21.20
C LEU A 124 4.66 18.79 21.45
N SER A 125 4.71 17.88 22.42
CA SER A 125 3.56 17.15 22.94
C SER A 125 3.71 16.97 24.44
N VAL A 126 2.64 17.29 25.15
CA VAL A 126 2.48 17.15 26.60
C VAL A 126 1.75 15.84 26.88
#